data_AF-A0A813LQM2-F1
#
_entry.id   AF-A0A813LQM2-F1
#
_cell.length_a   1.000
_cell.length_b   1.000
_cell.length_c   1.000
_cell.angle_alpha   90.00
_cell.angle_beta   90.00
_cell.angle_gamma   90.00
#
_symmetry.space_group_name_H-M   'P 1'
#
loop_
_entity.id
_entity.type
_entity.pdbx_description
1 polymer ?
#
loop_
_entity_poly.entity_id
_entity_poly.type
_entity_poly.pdbx_seq_one_letter_code
_entity_poly.pdbx_strand_id
1 'polypeptide(L)'
;MEGQHLFQSSPEKAAKPQDWRRYVLRAGLLAGAIVFALYEYSLRYPSHHQEELPVTEQRHEGLEFMDQVHQAKEEVAPDFTLSDVKKEFLDKYAENARSLLCSGCILAADRIGDELGARNASGQPDPPALLAVTKEAIIEACDGLPSPLIVVEGGKKGSMHFEEPHDSALEHLTGVEFRRSDVARRSAHRLCRVLLADAKLAMLEVMMRQKVPHARRHSSGEALHDNWERWLCARRARLCKRSEVVDDDEDDHEGEL
;
A
#
# COMPACT_ATOMS: atom_id res chain seq x y z
N MET A 1 32.64 -51.50 -1.59
CA MET A 1 33.27 -51.11 -0.31
C MET A 1 32.14 -50.73 0.63
N GLU A 2 31.83 -51.68 1.50
CA GLU A 2 30.82 -51.58 2.56
C GLU A 2 31.37 -50.73 3.71
N GLY A 3 30.53 -49.87 4.29
CA GLY A 3 30.87 -49.06 5.46
C GLY A 3 29.69 -48.99 6.42
N GLN A 4 29.55 -50.01 7.27
CA GLN A 4 28.59 -50.05 8.36
C GLN A 4 29.08 -49.19 9.54
N HIS A 5 28.38 -48.10 9.86
CA HIS A 5 28.58 -47.35 11.10
C HIS A 5 27.59 -47.83 12.17
N LEU A 6 28.14 -48.53 13.16
CA LEU A 6 27.50 -48.91 14.43
C LEU A 6 27.21 -47.67 15.26
N PHE A 7 25.93 -47.32 15.41
CA PHE A 7 25.46 -46.35 16.41
C PHE A 7 25.16 -47.08 17.72
N GLN A 8 25.98 -46.84 18.74
CA GLN A 8 25.75 -47.27 20.12
C GLN A 8 24.68 -46.36 20.75
N SER A 9 23.53 -46.93 21.10
CA SER A 9 22.50 -46.27 21.91
C SER A 9 22.89 -46.29 23.40
N SER A 10 22.91 -45.12 24.01
CA SER A 10 23.09 -44.96 25.46
C SER A 10 21.79 -45.24 26.22
N PRO A 11 21.83 -45.83 27.42
CA PRO A 11 20.63 -46.13 28.19
C PRO A 11 20.07 -44.86 28.86
N GLU A 12 18.93 -44.40 28.35
CA GLU A 12 18.11 -43.35 28.93
C GLU A 12 17.57 -43.80 30.29
N LYS A 13 18.04 -43.17 31.37
CA LYS A 13 17.52 -43.39 32.72
C LYS A 13 16.13 -42.76 32.83
N ALA A 14 15.10 -43.59 32.78
CA ALA A 14 13.71 -43.20 33.00
C ALA A 14 13.54 -42.57 34.40
N ALA A 15 13.45 -41.23 34.44
CA ALA A 15 13.09 -40.49 35.64
C ALA A 15 11.63 -40.81 36.03
N LYS A 16 11.40 -41.10 37.31
CA LYS A 16 10.09 -41.52 37.84
C LYS A 16 9.01 -40.48 37.51
N PRO A 17 7.90 -40.86 36.84
CA PRO A 17 6.88 -39.94 36.34
C PRO A 17 6.00 -39.26 37.41
N GLN A 18 6.33 -39.40 38.71
CA GLN A 18 5.58 -38.76 39.79
C GLN A 18 6.15 -37.40 40.22
N ASP A 19 7.44 -37.14 40.01
CA ASP A 19 8.07 -35.91 40.53
C ASP A 19 7.83 -34.69 39.63
N TRP A 20 7.66 -34.88 38.31
CA TRP A 20 7.42 -33.78 37.38
C TRP A 20 6.06 -33.09 37.61
N ARG A 21 5.02 -33.83 38.00
CA ARG A 21 3.68 -33.28 38.25
C ARG A 21 3.68 -32.31 39.44
N ARG A 22 4.45 -32.64 40.49
CA ARG A 22 4.59 -31.77 41.67
C ARG A 22 5.40 -30.51 41.33
N TYR A 23 6.40 -30.63 40.47
CA TYR A 23 7.20 -29.49 40.02
C TYR A 23 6.35 -28.52 39.16
N VAL A 24 5.59 -29.03 38.20
CA VAL A 24 4.73 -28.20 37.33
C VAL A 24 3.65 -27.48 38.13
N LEU A 25 3.00 -28.14 39.09
CA LEU A 25 2.00 -27.50 39.95
C LEU A 25 2.59 -26.39 40.82
N ARG A 26 3.81 -26.58 41.37
CA ARG A 26 4.51 -25.55 42.14
C ARG A 26 4.95 -24.37 41.27
N ALA A 27 5.45 -24.64 40.06
CA ALA A 27 5.83 -23.60 39.11
C ALA A 27 4.62 -22.77 38.66
N GLY A 28 3.47 -23.41 38.40
CA GLY A 28 2.23 -22.73 38.04
C GLY A 28 1.71 -21.82 39.14
N LEU A 29 1.75 -22.25 40.40
CA LEU A 29 1.33 -21.43 41.54
C LEU A 29 2.24 -20.20 41.75
N LEU A 30 3.55 -20.37 41.59
CA LEU A 30 4.49 -19.25 41.69
C LEU A 30 4.30 -18.23 40.56
N ALA A 31 4.13 -18.70 39.33
CA ALA A 31 3.86 -17.81 38.18
C ALA A 31 2.55 -17.03 38.37
N GLY A 32 1.49 -17.70 38.83
CA GLY A 32 0.21 -17.05 39.13
C GLY A 32 0.33 -15.98 40.22
N ALA A 33 1.07 -16.26 41.31
CA ALA A 33 1.30 -15.30 42.39
C ALA A 33 2.12 -14.07 41.92
N ILE A 34 3.12 -14.26 41.06
CA ILE A 34 3.92 -13.16 40.51
C ILE A 34 3.06 -12.27 39.60
N VAL A 35 2.25 -12.85 38.71
CA VAL A 35 1.36 -12.07 37.83
C VAL A 35 0.32 -11.31 38.65
N PHE A 36 -0.25 -11.93 39.69
CA PHE A 36 -1.20 -11.25 40.58
C PHE A 36 -0.53 -10.11 41.36
N ALA A 37 0.69 -10.31 41.87
CA ALA A 37 1.43 -9.27 42.56
C ALA A 37 1.80 -8.10 41.63
N LEU A 38 2.19 -8.38 40.39
CA LEU A 38 2.45 -7.35 39.37
C LEU A 38 1.17 -6.60 38.99
N TYR A 39 0.05 -7.30 38.89
CA TYR A 39 -1.25 -6.69 38.63
C TYR A 39 -1.68 -5.77 39.78
N GLU A 40 -1.65 -6.23 41.02
CA GLU A 40 -1.93 -5.36 42.17
C GLU A 40 -0.94 -4.20 42.28
N TYR A 41 0.35 -4.43 42.00
CA TYR A 41 1.36 -3.38 42.00
C TYR A 41 1.04 -2.32 40.94
N SER A 42 0.62 -2.73 39.73
CA SER A 42 0.22 -1.80 38.67
C SER A 42 -1.05 -1.00 39.01
N LEU A 43 -1.99 -1.57 39.76
CA LEU A 43 -3.18 -0.87 40.23
C LEU A 43 -2.87 0.09 41.39
N ARG A 44 -1.89 -0.23 42.23
CA ARG A 44 -1.56 0.54 43.44
C ARG A 44 -0.55 1.65 43.19
N TYR A 45 0.29 1.50 42.17
CA TYR A 45 1.28 2.48 41.74
C TYR A 45 1.10 2.77 40.24
N PRO A 46 0.05 3.50 39.85
CA PRO A 46 -0.02 4.04 38.49
C PRO A 46 1.24 4.88 38.27
N SER A 47 2.05 4.48 37.30
CA SER A 47 3.34 5.10 36.98
C SER A 47 3.18 6.61 36.79
N HIS A 48 3.54 7.40 37.81
CA HIS A 48 3.44 8.86 37.83
C HIS A 48 4.57 9.58 37.06
N HIS A 49 5.12 8.95 36.03
CA HIS A 49 6.00 9.61 35.06
C HIS A 49 5.32 9.71 33.70
N GLN A 50 4.17 10.38 33.70
CA GLN A 50 3.73 11.15 32.55
C GLN A 50 4.03 12.60 32.90
N GLU A 51 5.00 13.20 32.22
CA GLU A 51 4.98 14.64 32.00
C GLU A 51 3.57 14.98 31.50
N GLU A 52 2.79 15.66 32.35
CA GLU A 52 1.47 16.15 32.04
C GLU A 52 1.61 17.24 30.97
N LEU A 53 1.67 16.83 29.71
CA LEU A 53 1.26 17.70 28.62
C LEU A 53 -0.23 18.03 28.84
N PRO A 54 -0.66 19.29 28.68
CA PRO A 54 -2.00 19.72 29.01
C PRO A 54 -3.04 18.97 28.17
N VAL A 55 -3.80 18.10 28.85
CA VAL A 55 -4.85 17.20 28.31
C VAL A 55 -5.92 17.92 27.47
N THR A 56 -6.04 19.24 27.59
CA THR A 56 -6.95 20.07 26.80
C THR A 56 -6.49 20.30 25.35
N GLU A 57 -5.19 20.29 25.07
CA GLU A 57 -4.64 20.61 23.74
C GLU A 57 -4.73 19.39 22.79
N GLN A 58 -4.34 18.20 23.26
CA GLN A 58 -4.47 16.94 22.50
C GLN A 58 -5.92 16.59 22.13
N ARG A 59 -6.90 17.01 22.92
CA ARG A 59 -8.32 16.73 22.65
C ARG A 59 -8.88 17.61 21.53
N HIS A 60 -8.30 18.80 21.34
CA HIS A 60 -8.69 19.73 20.27
C HIS A 60 -8.13 19.25 18.93
N GLU A 61 -6.86 18.85 18.88
CA GLU A 61 -6.20 18.34 17.67
C GLU A 61 -6.89 17.08 17.09
N GLY A 62 -7.33 16.16 17.97
CA GLY A 62 -8.03 14.95 17.54
C GLY A 62 -9.40 15.22 16.91
N LEU A 63 -10.11 16.25 17.37
CA LEU A 63 -11.40 16.65 16.80
C LEU A 63 -11.21 17.34 15.45
N GLU A 64 -10.23 18.22 15.33
CA GLU A 64 -9.91 18.89 14.07
C GLU A 64 -9.48 17.90 12.97
N PHE A 65 -8.68 16.89 13.32
CA PHE A 65 -8.32 15.84 12.36
C PHE A 65 -9.53 15.03 11.90
N MET A 66 -10.45 14.68 12.82
CA MET A 66 -11.68 13.98 12.44
C MET A 66 -12.54 14.83 11.51
N ASP A 67 -12.67 16.13 11.78
CA ASP A 67 -13.38 17.06 10.90
C ASP A 67 -12.70 17.16 9.52
N GLN A 68 -11.38 17.19 9.45
CA GLN A 68 -10.64 17.16 8.17
C GLN A 68 -10.82 15.85 7.41
N VAL A 69 -10.90 14.70 8.09
CA VAL A 69 -11.18 13.39 7.47
C VAL A 69 -12.62 13.35 6.98
N HIS A 70 -13.58 13.86 7.75
CA HIS A 70 -14.98 14.01 7.34
C HIS A 70 -15.11 14.93 6.13
N GLN A 71 -14.47 16.09 6.16
CA GLN A 71 -14.42 17.01 5.05
C GLN A 71 -13.73 16.38 3.84
N ALA A 72 -12.65 15.61 4.02
CA ALA A 72 -12.01 14.89 2.93
C ALA A 72 -12.91 13.80 2.33
N LYS A 73 -13.82 13.24 3.12
CA LYS A 73 -14.83 12.29 2.65
C LYS A 73 -15.96 13.00 1.90
N GLU A 74 -16.30 14.22 2.31
CA GLU A 74 -17.36 15.06 1.71
C GLU A 74 -16.86 15.93 0.55
N GLU A 75 -15.56 16.17 0.45
CA GLU A 75 -14.90 16.82 -0.68
C GLU A 75 -15.37 16.17 -1.97
N VAL A 76 -15.85 17.02 -2.88
CA VAL A 76 -16.60 16.66 -4.09
C VAL A 76 -15.96 15.45 -4.77
N ALA A 77 -16.51 14.28 -4.45
CA ALA A 77 -16.22 13.07 -5.19
C ALA A 77 -16.54 13.36 -6.66
N PRO A 78 -15.80 12.78 -7.62
CA PRO A 78 -16.11 12.97 -9.02
C PRO A 78 -17.59 12.70 -9.29
N ASP A 79 -18.22 13.44 -10.20
CA ASP A 79 -19.64 13.28 -10.58
C ASP A 79 -19.95 11.92 -11.25
N PHE A 80 -19.02 10.98 -11.21
CA PHE A 80 -19.05 9.69 -11.89
C PHE A 80 -18.33 8.62 -11.06
N THR A 81 -18.78 7.38 -11.21
CA THR A 81 -18.24 6.22 -10.50
C THR A 81 -17.30 5.40 -11.39
N LEU A 82 -16.53 4.50 -10.78
CA LEU A 82 -15.71 3.55 -11.52
C LEU A 82 -16.55 2.66 -12.45
N SER A 83 -17.81 2.39 -12.09
CA SER A 83 -18.75 1.65 -12.94
C SER A 83 -19.07 2.42 -14.22
N ASP A 84 -19.25 3.74 -14.13
CA ASP A 84 -19.53 4.60 -15.29
C ASP A 84 -18.32 4.66 -16.21
N VAL A 85 -17.11 4.82 -15.64
CA VAL A 85 -15.86 4.79 -16.41
C VAL A 85 -15.66 3.44 -17.09
N LYS A 86 -15.96 2.31 -16.41
CA LYS A 86 -15.90 0.97 -17.03
C LYS A 86 -16.82 0.85 -18.24
N LYS A 87 -18.06 1.37 -18.16
CA LYS A 87 -18.99 1.39 -19.29
C LYS A 87 -18.48 2.26 -20.43
N GLU A 88 -17.99 3.46 -20.13
CA GLU A 88 -17.41 4.33 -21.15
C GLU A 88 -16.21 3.68 -21.87
N PHE A 89 -15.37 2.95 -21.14
CA PHE A 89 -14.25 2.23 -21.75
C PHE A 89 -14.74 1.08 -22.64
N LEU A 90 -15.76 0.34 -22.22
CA LEU A 90 -16.38 -0.70 -23.04
C LEU A 90 -16.97 -0.12 -24.33
N ASP A 91 -17.68 1.00 -24.24
CA ASP A 91 -18.29 1.67 -25.40
C ASP A 91 -17.24 2.24 -26.37
N LYS A 92 -16.14 2.80 -25.84
CA LYS A 92 -15.08 3.45 -26.65
C LYS A 92 -14.06 2.48 -27.23
N TYR A 93 -13.69 1.44 -26.48
CA TYR A 93 -12.54 0.58 -26.80
C TYR A 93 -12.89 -0.90 -27.00
N ALA A 94 -14.16 -1.28 -26.87
CA ALA A 94 -14.66 -2.63 -27.12
C ALA A 94 -13.85 -3.72 -26.38
N GLU A 95 -13.32 -4.73 -27.10
CA GLU A 95 -12.53 -5.81 -26.50
C GLU A 95 -11.27 -5.33 -25.74
N ASN A 96 -10.74 -4.17 -26.09
CA ASN A 96 -9.54 -3.60 -25.48
C ASN A 96 -9.83 -2.81 -24.19
N ALA A 97 -11.10 -2.67 -23.79
CA ALA A 97 -11.48 -1.91 -22.62
C ALA A 97 -10.79 -2.41 -21.34
N ARG A 98 -10.70 -3.73 -21.16
CA ARG A 98 -10.09 -4.32 -19.96
C ARG A 98 -8.58 -4.04 -19.87
N SER A 99 -7.85 -4.23 -20.96
CA SER A 99 -6.40 -3.98 -21.00
C SER A 99 -6.10 -2.51 -20.77
N LEU A 100 -6.87 -1.61 -21.39
CA LEU A 100 -6.74 -0.16 -21.20
C LEU A 100 -7.16 0.32 -19.81
N LEU A 101 -8.18 -0.28 -19.18
CA LEU A 101 -8.50 0.00 -17.78
C LEU A 101 -7.36 -0.40 -16.84
N CYS A 102 -6.72 -1.55 -17.09
CA CYS A 102 -5.56 -1.98 -16.31
C CYS A 102 -4.37 -1.03 -16.54
N SER A 103 -4.01 -0.76 -17.79
CA SER A 103 -2.92 0.16 -18.14
C SER A 103 -3.14 1.57 -17.59
N GLY A 104 -4.35 2.12 -17.69
CA GLY A 104 -4.66 3.44 -17.13
C GLY A 104 -4.63 3.46 -15.60
N CYS A 105 -4.91 2.32 -14.95
CA CYS A 105 -4.72 2.20 -13.51
C CYS A 105 -3.23 2.17 -13.13
N ILE A 106 -2.42 1.40 -13.86
CA ILE A 106 -0.96 1.34 -13.66
C ILE A 106 -0.37 2.75 -13.81
N LEU A 107 -0.74 3.48 -14.86
CA LEU A 107 -0.34 4.87 -15.06
C LEU A 107 -0.75 5.77 -13.88
N ALA A 108 -1.96 5.63 -13.35
CA ALA A 108 -2.40 6.40 -12.18
C ALA A 108 -1.62 6.01 -10.90
N ALA A 109 -1.26 4.74 -10.75
CA ALA A 109 -0.52 4.21 -9.61
C ALA A 109 0.94 4.67 -9.60
N ASP A 110 1.58 4.65 -10.78
CA ASP A 110 2.93 5.15 -11.00
C ASP A 110 3.01 6.65 -10.68
N ARG A 111 2.14 7.46 -11.32
CA ARG A 111 2.08 8.91 -11.10
C ARG A 111 1.81 9.28 -9.64
N ILE A 112 0.92 8.57 -8.94
CA ILE A 112 0.69 8.88 -7.51
C ILE A 112 1.88 8.47 -6.63
N GLY A 113 2.60 7.41 -6.98
CA GLY A 113 3.84 7.03 -6.31
C GLY A 113 4.90 8.15 -6.43
N ASP A 114 5.12 8.64 -7.65
CA ASP A 114 6.01 9.76 -7.93
C ASP A 114 5.65 11.02 -7.14
N GLU A 115 4.38 11.44 -7.18
CA GLU A 115 3.92 12.66 -6.51
C GLU A 115 4.00 12.55 -4.98
N LEU A 116 3.69 11.38 -4.41
CA LEU A 116 3.86 11.14 -2.97
C LEU A 116 5.34 11.18 -2.56
N GLY A 117 6.24 10.63 -3.39
CA GLY A 117 7.68 10.68 -3.20
C GLY A 117 8.22 12.11 -3.29
N ALA A 118 7.87 12.85 -4.35
CA ALA A 118 8.29 14.22 -4.59
C ALA A 118 7.85 15.18 -3.45
N ARG A 119 6.71 14.91 -2.83
CA ARG A 119 6.14 15.71 -1.73
C ARG A 119 6.54 15.21 -0.35
N ASN A 120 7.43 14.22 -0.27
CA ASN A 120 7.91 13.62 0.97
C ASN A 120 6.75 13.19 1.90
N ALA A 121 5.76 12.46 1.35
CA ALA A 121 4.61 12.00 2.12
C ALA A 121 5.03 11.16 3.34
N SER A 122 6.04 10.30 3.18
CA SER A 122 6.61 9.48 4.26
C SER A 122 7.25 10.31 5.38
N GLY A 123 7.79 11.49 5.08
CA GLY A 123 8.42 12.38 6.06
C GLY A 123 7.46 13.29 6.85
N GLN A 124 6.17 13.34 6.51
CA GLN A 124 5.22 14.23 7.19
C GLN A 124 5.05 13.85 8.69
N PRO A 125 5.16 14.80 9.63
CA PRO A 125 5.21 14.50 11.06
C PRO A 125 3.84 14.16 11.67
N ASP A 126 2.75 14.69 11.12
CA ASP A 126 1.41 14.59 11.66
C ASP A 126 0.37 14.14 10.62
N PRO A 127 -0.75 13.48 11.04
CA PRO A 127 -1.78 12.99 10.12
C PRO A 127 -2.49 14.08 9.28
N PRO A 128 -2.80 15.29 9.81
CA PRO A 128 -3.32 16.40 9.01
C PRO A 128 -2.41 16.79 7.83
N ALA A 129 -1.11 17.00 8.09
CA ALA A 129 -0.15 17.31 7.03
C ALA A 129 -0.05 16.19 5.99
N LEU A 130 -0.06 14.93 6.43
CA LEU A 130 -0.07 13.78 5.53
C LEU A 130 -1.32 13.75 4.64
N LEU A 131 -2.50 14.04 5.20
CA LEU A 131 -3.75 14.14 4.45
C LEU A 131 -3.69 15.26 3.41
N ALA A 132 -3.17 16.44 3.77
CA ALA A 132 -3.01 17.57 2.84
C ALA A 132 -2.07 17.21 1.67
N VAL A 133 -0.89 16.66 1.97
CA VAL A 133 0.06 16.19 0.95
C VAL A 133 -0.56 15.12 0.06
N THR A 134 -1.31 14.17 0.63
CA THR A 134 -1.98 13.13 -0.15
C THR A 134 -3.03 13.72 -1.09
N LYS A 135 -3.81 14.70 -0.64
CA LYS A 135 -4.82 15.38 -1.48
C LYS A 135 -4.15 16.08 -2.66
N GLU A 136 -3.08 16.83 -2.42
CA GLU A 136 -2.36 17.53 -3.48
C GLU A 136 -1.71 16.55 -4.45
N ALA A 137 -1.07 15.49 -3.94
CA ALA A 137 -0.47 14.45 -4.78
C ALA A 137 -1.51 13.79 -5.70
N ILE A 138 -2.72 13.54 -5.22
CA ILE A 138 -3.82 12.98 -6.04
C ILE A 138 -4.21 13.92 -7.19
N ILE A 139 -4.30 15.23 -6.92
CA ILE A 139 -4.67 16.22 -7.92
C ILE A 139 -3.57 16.29 -8.99
N GLU A 140 -2.32 16.48 -8.59
CA GLU A 140 -1.19 16.57 -9.51
C GLU A 140 -0.95 15.27 -10.29
N ALA A 141 -1.10 14.11 -9.66
CA ALA A 141 -0.92 12.83 -10.34
C ALA A 141 -1.90 12.66 -11.52
N CYS A 142 -3.15 13.10 -11.34
CA CYS A 142 -4.14 13.03 -12.41
C CYS A 142 -4.00 14.18 -13.41
N ASP A 143 -3.81 15.42 -12.96
CA ASP A 143 -3.73 16.58 -13.86
C ASP A 143 -2.41 16.62 -14.65
N GLY A 144 -1.34 16.06 -14.09
CA GLY A 144 -0.02 15.91 -14.70
C GLY A 144 0.14 14.65 -15.57
N LEU A 145 -0.94 14.05 -16.07
CA LEU A 145 -0.85 12.98 -17.06
C LEU A 145 -0.25 13.50 -18.37
N PRO A 146 0.59 12.70 -19.05
CA PRO A 146 1.29 13.16 -20.25
C PRO A 146 0.32 13.53 -21.36
N SER A 147 0.71 14.54 -22.16
CA SER A 147 -0.04 15.02 -23.30
C SER A 147 0.91 15.23 -24.47
N PRO A 148 0.75 14.49 -25.57
CA PRO A 148 -0.32 13.53 -25.89
C PRO A 148 -0.16 12.17 -25.22
N LEU A 149 -1.26 11.42 -25.08
CA LEU A 149 -1.25 10.02 -24.62
C LEU A 149 -1.83 9.16 -25.73
N ILE A 150 -1.10 8.14 -26.21
CA ILE A 150 -1.56 7.28 -27.31
C ILE A 150 -1.93 5.88 -26.81
N VAL A 151 -2.71 5.15 -27.62
CA VAL A 151 -3.01 3.74 -27.39
C VAL A 151 -2.18 2.91 -28.36
N VAL A 152 -1.40 1.99 -27.82
CA VAL A 152 -0.48 1.14 -28.57
C VAL A 152 -0.72 -0.33 -28.23
N GLU A 153 -0.27 -1.21 -29.12
CA GLU A 153 -0.29 -2.65 -28.89
C GLU A 153 0.79 -3.06 -27.89
N GLY A 154 0.41 -3.83 -26.87
CA GLY A 154 1.31 -4.37 -25.87
C GLY A 154 2.01 -5.65 -26.30
N GLY A 155 3.01 -6.09 -25.52
CA GLY A 155 3.83 -7.27 -25.85
C GLY A 155 3.04 -8.59 -25.90
N LYS A 156 1.87 -8.67 -25.27
CA LYS A 156 0.94 -9.80 -25.42
C LYS A 156 -0.01 -9.54 -26.59
N LYS A 157 -0.16 -10.52 -27.48
CA LYS A 157 -1.05 -10.42 -28.64
C LYS A 157 -2.47 -9.98 -28.22
N GLY A 158 -2.93 -8.85 -28.77
CA GLY A 158 -4.24 -8.28 -28.48
C GLY A 158 -4.36 -7.53 -27.15
N SER A 159 -3.25 -7.29 -26.44
CA SER A 159 -3.22 -6.34 -25.33
C SER A 159 -2.98 -4.93 -25.86
N MET A 160 -3.59 -3.94 -25.22
CA MET A 160 -3.45 -2.52 -25.55
C MET A 160 -3.10 -1.77 -24.28
N HIS A 161 -2.20 -0.80 -24.35
CA HIS A 161 -1.84 0.06 -23.23
C HIS A 161 -1.76 1.52 -23.67
N PHE A 162 -1.86 2.40 -22.68
CA PHE A 162 -1.57 3.82 -22.84
C PHE A 162 -0.07 4.04 -22.76
N GLU A 163 0.46 4.85 -23.66
CA GLU A 163 1.88 5.19 -23.70
C GLU A 163 2.05 6.67 -24.05
N GLU A 164 3.07 7.29 -23.46
CA GLU A 164 3.55 8.59 -23.90
C GLU A 164 4.37 8.40 -25.18
N PRO A 165 3.99 9.02 -26.30
CA PRO A 165 4.76 8.89 -27.53
C PRO A 165 6.15 9.49 -27.35
N HIS A 166 7.17 8.78 -27.82
CA HIS A 166 8.53 9.32 -27.90
C HIS A 166 8.58 10.61 -28.74
N ASP A 167 9.53 11.51 -28.43
CA ASP A 167 9.70 12.82 -29.10
C ASP A 167 9.69 12.74 -30.63
N SER A 168 10.28 11.69 -31.20
CA SER A 168 10.31 11.47 -32.66
C SER A 168 8.93 11.10 -33.24
N ALA A 169 8.06 10.45 -32.47
CA ALA A 169 6.71 10.09 -32.90
C ALA A 169 5.74 11.27 -32.78
N LEU A 170 5.99 12.20 -31.86
CA LEU A 170 5.20 13.43 -31.68
C LEU A 170 5.14 14.29 -32.95
N GLU A 171 6.28 14.45 -33.64
CA GLU A 171 6.37 15.23 -34.88
C GLU A 171 5.54 14.65 -36.03
N HIS A 172 5.17 13.37 -35.93
CA HIS A 172 4.44 12.64 -36.96
C HIS A 172 2.95 12.48 -36.67
N LEU A 173 2.47 12.93 -35.50
CA LEU A 173 1.05 12.86 -35.16
C LEU A 173 0.23 13.78 -36.08
N THR A 174 -0.60 13.18 -36.91
CA THR A 174 -1.57 13.88 -37.74
C THR A 174 -2.74 14.41 -36.90
N GLY A 175 -3.52 15.36 -37.44
CA GLY A 175 -4.66 15.94 -36.72
C GLY A 175 -5.72 14.93 -36.25
N VAL A 176 -5.83 13.75 -36.88
CA VAL A 176 -6.72 12.67 -36.44
C VAL A 176 -6.11 11.94 -35.23
N GLU A 177 -4.81 11.66 -35.26
CA GLU A 177 -4.10 11.00 -34.16
C GLU A 177 -4.04 11.89 -32.92
N PHE A 178 -3.86 13.20 -33.10
CA PHE A 178 -3.93 14.17 -32.00
C PHE A 178 -5.30 14.21 -31.33
N ARG A 179 -6.39 14.07 -32.09
CA ARG A 179 -7.74 13.95 -31.52
C ARG A 179 -7.92 12.64 -30.76
N ARG A 180 -7.39 11.53 -31.28
CA ARG A 180 -7.43 10.23 -30.60
C ARG A 180 -6.61 10.25 -29.32
N SER A 181 -5.45 10.91 -29.33
CA SER A 181 -4.59 11.02 -28.15
C SER A 181 -5.23 11.88 -27.05
N ASP A 182 -5.91 12.96 -27.42
CA ASP A 182 -6.68 13.74 -26.45
C ASP A 182 -7.88 12.95 -25.85
N VAL A 183 -8.55 12.11 -26.65
CA VAL A 183 -9.59 11.21 -26.14
C VAL A 183 -9.02 10.15 -25.20
N ALA A 184 -7.86 9.58 -25.52
CA ALA A 184 -7.14 8.65 -24.65
C ALA A 184 -6.74 9.32 -23.34
N ARG A 185 -6.11 10.49 -23.40
CA ARG A 185 -5.73 11.28 -22.22
C ARG A 185 -6.93 11.61 -21.35
N ARG A 186 -8.04 12.10 -21.92
CA ARG A 186 -9.26 12.38 -21.15
C ARG A 186 -9.86 11.13 -20.50
N SER A 187 -9.80 9.99 -21.18
CA SER A 187 -10.28 8.72 -20.62
C SER A 187 -9.39 8.25 -19.47
N ALA A 188 -8.07 8.34 -19.60
CA ALA A 188 -7.10 8.02 -18.55
C ALA A 188 -7.21 8.98 -17.35
N HIS A 189 -7.33 10.30 -17.60
CA HIS A 189 -7.56 11.33 -16.57
C HIS A 189 -8.80 11.05 -15.75
N ARG A 190 -9.91 10.74 -16.43
CA ARG A 190 -11.17 10.39 -15.78
C ARG A 190 -11.04 9.14 -14.91
N LEU A 191 -10.35 8.11 -15.42
CA LEU A 191 -10.06 6.89 -14.66
C LEU A 191 -9.18 7.19 -13.43
N CYS A 192 -8.11 7.97 -13.57
CA CYS A 192 -7.25 8.37 -12.47
C CYS A 192 -8.03 9.04 -11.34
N ARG A 193 -8.85 10.06 -11.70
CA ARG A 193 -9.63 10.82 -10.70
C ARG A 193 -10.57 9.94 -9.89
N VAL A 194 -11.25 8.98 -10.53
CA VAL A 194 -12.18 8.10 -9.80
C VAL A 194 -11.45 7.06 -8.96
N LEU A 195 -10.33 6.54 -9.44
CA LEU A 195 -9.52 5.57 -8.71
C LEU A 195 -8.93 6.19 -7.45
N LEU A 196 -8.26 7.33 -7.59
CA LEU A 196 -7.58 7.97 -6.48
C LEU A 196 -8.56 8.63 -5.50
N ALA A 197 -9.71 9.13 -5.96
CA ALA A 197 -10.76 9.60 -5.07
C ALA A 197 -11.34 8.47 -4.19
N ASP A 198 -11.62 7.28 -4.75
CA ASP A 198 -12.09 6.12 -3.98
C ASP A 198 -10.98 5.54 -3.07
N ALA A 199 -9.72 5.67 -3.47
CA ALA A 199 -8.58 5.13 -2.72
C ALA A 199 -8.04 6.07 -1.63
N LYS A 200 -8.29 7.39 -1.70
CA LYS A 200 -7.67 8.43 -0.85
C LYS A 200 -7.55 8.05 0.63
N LEU A 201 -8.67 7.69 1.27
CA LEU A 201 -8.69 7.37 2.70
C LEU A 201 -7.96 6.05 3.01
N ALA A 202 -8.07 5.06 2.11
CA ALA A 202 -7.39 3.78 2.28
C ALA A 202 -5.87 3.93 2.07
N MET A 203 -5.43 4.81 1.16
CA MET A 203 -4.02 5.15 0.99
C MET A 203 -3.46 5.82 2.24
N LEU A 204 -4.19 6.81 2.77
CA LEU A 204 -3.81 7.49 4.01
C LEU A 204 -3.66 6.48 5.17
N GLU A 205 -4.61 5.56 5.31
CA GLU A 205 -4.55 4.51 6.33
C GLU A 205 -3.30 3.63 6.19
N VAL A 206 -2.93 3.24 4.96
CA VAL A 206 -1.71 2.45 4.69
C VAL A 206 -0.46 3.24 5.10
N MET A 207 -0.34 4.50 4.67
CA MET A 207 0.81 5.35 4.99
C MET A 207 0.91 5.61 6.50
N MET A 208 -0.21 5.84 7.19
CA MET A 208 -0.23 6.01 8.65
C MET A 208 0.23 4.74 9.36
N ARG A 209 -0.24 3.56 8.95
CA ARG A 209 0.16 2.28 9.56
C ARG A 209 1.65 1.98 9.39
N GLN A 210 2.25 2.36 8.27
CA GLN A 210 3.70 2.19 8.06
C GLN A 210 4.54 3.11 8.94
N LYS A 211 4.06 4.34 9.21
CA LYS A 211 4.72 5.27 10.14
C LYS A 211 4.62 4.85 11.60
N VAL A 212 3.60 4.07 11.97
CA VAL A 212 3.54 3.47 13.30
C VAL A 212 4.66 2.43 13.38
N PRO A 213 5.66 2.58 14.27
CA PRO A 213 6.68 1.55 14.46
C PRO A 213 6.01 0.32 15.09
N HIS A 214 5.42 -0.52 14.25
CA HIS A 214 5.13 -1.88 14.64
C HIS A 214 6.48 -2.50 14.97
N ALA A 215 6.60 -3.12 16.15
CA ALA A 215 7.82 -3.73 16.67
C ALA A 215 8.27 -4.97 15.85
N ARG A 216 8.38 -4.84 14.53
CA ARG A 216 9.02 -5.78 13.62
C ARG A 216 10.38 -5.22 13.27
N ARG A 217 11.31 -5.41 14.21
CA ARG A 217 12.72 -5.61 13.88
C ARG A 217 12.74 -6.77 12.88
N HIS A 218 12.91 -6.50 11.60
CA HIS A 218 13.44 -7.36 10.53
C HIS A 218 12.91 -6.89 9.17
N SER A 219 13.48 -5.80 8.68
CA SER A 219 13.71 -5.59 7.24
C SER A 219 14.66 -4.42 7.10
N SER A 220 15.88 -4.73 6.67
CA SER A 220 16.88 -3.80 6.14
C SER A 220 16.20 -2.82 5.20
N GLY A 221 16.26 -1.52 5.47
CA GLY A 221 17.30 -0.71 4.85
C GLY A 221 16.80 0.06 3.63
N GLU A 222 15.74 -0.43 2.98
CA GLU A 222 15.03 0.31 1.94
C GLU A 222 13.60 0.56 2.41
N ALA A 223 13.20 1.82 2.42
CA ALA A 223 11.80 2.17 2.53
C ALA A 223 11.10 1.39 1.42
N LEU A 224 10.18 0.47 1.77
CA LEU A 224 9.31 -0.17 0.79
C LEU A 224 8.86 0.93 -0.17
N HIS A 225 9.37 0.90 -1.41
CA HIS A 225 8.70 1.59 -2.49
C HIS A 225 7.34 0.92 -2.52
N ASP A 226 6.33 1.59 -1.97
CA ASP A 226 5.01 1.00 -1.91
C ASP A 226 4.61 0.66 -3.33
N ASN A 227 4.45 -0.63 -3.63
CA ASN A 227 3.97 -1.11 -4.91
C ASN A 227 2.52 -0.68 -5.07
N TRP A 228 2.33 0.60 -5.40
CA TRP A 228 1.05 1.24 -5.56
C TRP A 228 0.30 0.60 -6.72
N GLU A 229 0.99 0.09 -7.74
CA GLU A 229 0.38 -0.66 -8.84
C GLU A 229 -0.39 -1.89 -8.33
N ARG A 230 0.28 -2.75 -7.57
CA ARG A 230 -0.33 -3.98 -7.05
C ARG A 230 -1.40 -3.68 -6.01
N TRP A 231 -1.15 -2.71 -5.13
CA TRP A 231 -2.13 -2.32 -4.12
C TRP A 231 -3.38 -1.70 -4.75
N LEU A 232 -3.22 -0.72 -5.64
CA LEU A 232 -4.33 0.02 -6.26
C LEU A 232 -5.02 -0.83 -7.33
N CYS A 233 -4.28 -1.39 -8.28
CA CYS A 233 -4.83 -1.95 -9.51
C CYS A 233 -5.24 -3.41 -9.38
N ALA A 234 -4.43 -4.24 -8.74
CA ALA A 234 -4.76 -5.67 -8.56
C ALA A 234 -5.65 -5.92 -7.33
N ARG A 235 -5.41 -5.22 -6.21
CA ARG A 235 -6.10 -5.49 -4.94
C ARG A 235 -7.33 -4.61 -4.70
N ARG A 236 -7.19 -3.27 -4.78
CA ARG A 236 -8.26 -2.31 -4.43
C ARG A 236 -9.29 -2.18 -5.55
N ALA A 237 -8.86 -1.78 -6.75
CA ALA A 237 -9.74 -1.53 -7.89
C ALA A 237 -10.07 -2.80 -8.70
N ARG A 238 -9.21 -3.82 -8.61
CA ARG A 238 -9.33 -5.12 -9.32
C ARG A 238 -9.48 -4.95 -10.82
N LEU A 239 -8.71 -4.03 -11.40
CA LEU A 239 -8.66 -3.77 -12.84
C LEU A 239 -7.61 -4.64 -13.52
N CYS A 240 -6.51 -4.92 -12.82
CA CYS A 240 -5.43 -5.78 -13.28
C CYS A 240 -5.48 -7.15 -12.61
N LYS A 241 -4.97 -8.18 -13.29
CA LYS A 241 -4.55 -9.41 -12.63
C LYS A 241 -3.25 -9.15 -11.87
N ARG A 242 -2.97 -9.98 -10.87
CA ARG A 242 -1.71 -9.91 -10.12
C ARG A 242 -0.47 -10.13 -11.01
N SER A 243 -0.58 -10.97 -12.04
CA SER A 243 0.50 -11.22 -13.01
C SER A 243 0.63 -10.14 -14.10
N GLU A 244 -0.10 -9.03 -13.99
CA GLU A 244 -0.09 -7.92 -14.95
C GLU A 244 0.49 -6.64 -14.32
N VAL A 245 0.85 -6.68 -13.03
CA VAL A 245 1.51 -5.60 -12.28
C VAL A 245 2.89 -6.06 -11.88
N VAL A 246 3.84 -5.14 -11.75
CA VAL A 246 5.21 -5.45 -11.31
C VAL A 246 5.16 -6.04 -9.89
N ASP A 247 5.92 -7.10 -9.61
CA ASP A 247 6.15 -7.61 -8.26
C ASP A 247 7.58 -7.23 -7.87
N ASP A 248 7.76 -6.44 -6.79
CA ASP A 248 9.09 -5.95 -6.34
C ASP A 248 10.04 -7.06 -5.85
N ASP A 249 9.63 -8.33 -5.94
CA ASP A 249 10.33 -9.47 -5.37
C ASP A 249 11.29 -10.18 -6.37
N GLU A 250 11.48 -9.66 -7.60
CA GLU A 250 12.23 -10.38 -8.67
C GLU A 250 13.69 -9.93 -8.92
N ASP A 251 14.21 -8.87 -8.28
CA ASP A 251 15.48 -8.22 -8.73
C ASP A 251 16.74 -8.38 -7.84
N ASP A 252 16.80 -9.31 -6.87
CA ASP A 252 17.93 -9.33 -5.92
C ASP A 252 18.91 -10.52 -5.97
N HIS A 253 18.78 -11.48 -6.90
CA HIS A 253 19.70 -12.64 -6.93
C HIS A 253 20.18 -13.05 -8.34
N GLU A 254 20.80 -12.13 -9.09
CA GLU A 254 21.70 -12.52 -10.18
C GLU A 254 23.04 -11.77 -10.12
N GLY A 255 24.08 -12.43 -9.57
CA GLY A 255 25.43 -12.31 -10.12
C GLY A 255 26.50 -11.55 -9.34
N GLU A 256 26.88 -12.01 -8.15
CA GLU A 256 28.30 -11.98 -7.74
C GLU A 256 28.86 -13.41 -7.81
N LEU A 257 29.59 -13.70 -8.88
CA LEU A 257 30.52 -14.84 -8.99
C LEU A 257 31.91 -14.31 -9.36
#